data_AF-A0A8X6LM04-F1
#
_entry.id   AF-A0A8X6LM04-F1
#
_cell.length_a   1.000
_cell.length_b   1.000
_cell.length_c   1.000
_cell.angle_alpha   90.00
_cell.angle_beta   90.00
_cell.angle_gamma   90.00
#
_symmetry.space_group_name_H-M   'P 1'
#
loop_
_entity.id
_entity.type
_entity.pdbx_description
1 polymer ?
#
loop_
_entity_poly.entity_id
_entity_poly.type
_entity_poly.pdbx_seq_one_letter_code
_entity_poly.pdbx_strand_id
1 'polypeptide(L)'
;MEGKVFNKNVAVSDVKLSKDLKKADVYIVLSSLNIQVADYLDPEKRRTGDPSENNCDINTVVNEMNQSAWSIRKSILCYVDLRFIPELVFQA
;
A
#
# COMPACT_ATOMS: atom_id res chain seq x y z
N MET A 1 -1.50 -17.52 6.07
CA MET A 1 -0.99 -16.16 6.30
C MET A 1 -2.22 -15.29 6.51
N GLU A 2 -2.50 -14.90 7.74
CA GLU A 2 -3.60 -13.96 8.02
C GLU A 2 -3.14 -12.57 7.58
N GLY A 3 -3.52 -12.16 6.37
CA GLY A 3 -3.26 -10.81 5.90
C GLY A 3 -4.18 -9.85 6.64
N LYS A 4 -3.61 -8.84 7.31
CA LYS A 4 -4.42 -7.73 7.82
C LYS A 4 -5.08 -7.03 6.63
N VAL A 5 -6.41 -6.94 6.66
CA VAL A 5 -7.16 -6.25 5.60
C VAL A 5 -6.94 -4.75 5.76
N PHE A 6 -6.22 -4.15 4.82
CA PHE A 6 -6.03 -2.71 4.77
C PHE A 6 -7.25 -2.05 4.13
N ASN A 7 -8.00 -1.27 4.92
CA ASN A 7 -9.10 -0.43 4.42
C ASN A 7 -8.62 0.90 3.79
N LYS A 8 -7.33 1.01 3.46
CA LYS A 8 -6.74 2.19 2.81
C LYS A 8 -6.25 1.82 1.42
N ASN A 9 -6.53 2.68 0.45
CA ASN A 9 -5.99 2.56 -0.89
C ASN A 9 -4.55 3.04 -0.91
N VAL A 10 -3.66 2.23 -1.46
CA VAL A 10 -2.28 2.63 -1.78
C VAL A 10 -2.26 3.17 -3.20
N ALA A 11 -1.85 4.42 -3.38
CA ALA A 11 -1.59 5.00 -4.68
C ALA A 11 -0.08 5.24 -4.85
N VAL A 12 0.44 4.97 -6.04
CA VAL A 12 1.81 5.34 -6.42
C VAL A 12 1.80 6.79 -6.86
N SER A 13 2.57 7.64 -6.19
CA SER A 13 2.66 9.07 -6.50
C SER A 13 3.79 9.39 -7.46
N ASP A 14 4.93 8.73 -7.33
CA ASP A 14 6.10 8.92 -8.18
C ASP A 14 6.99 7.66 -8.21
N VAL A 15 7.81 7.51 -9.26
CA VAL A 15 8.81 6.45 -9.38
C VAL A 15 10.11 7.04 -9.91
N LYS A 16 11.17 6.97 -9.09
CA LYS A 16 12.50 7.43 -9.46
C LYS A 16 13.42 6.26 -9.74
N LEU A 17 13.90 6.18 -10.97
CA LEU A 17 14.81 5.13 -11.42
C LEU A 17 16.27 5.58 -11.25
N SER A 18 17.11 4.70 -10.71
CA SER A 18 18.54 4.95 -10.61
C SER A 18 19.18 5.05 -12.00
N LYS A 19 20.30 5.79 -12.11
CA LYS A 19 21.01 5.99 -13.39
C LYS A 19 21.49 4.68 -14.03
N ASP A 20 21.83 3.70 -13.21
CA ASP A 20 22.23 2.35 -13.65
C ASP A 20 21.04 1.41 -13.87
N LEU A 21 19.82 1.93 -13.70
CA LEU A 21 18.53 1.24 -13.83
C LEU A 21 18.33 0.07 -12.86
N LYS A 22 19.24 -0.18 -11.91
CA LYS A 22 19.17 -1.34 -11.03
C LYS A 22 18.17 -1.18 -9.88
N LYS A 23 17.84 0.06 -9.50
CA LYS A 23 16.98 0.37 -8.36
C LYS A 23 15.91 1.37 -8.76
N ALA A 24 14.68 1.15 -8.29
CA ALA A 24 13.58 2.10 -8.41
C ALA A 24 13.05 2.43 -7.02
N ASP A 25 13.11 3.71 -6.66
CA ASP A 25 12.46 4.25 -5.47
C ASP A 25 11.01 4.58 -5.84
N VAL A 26 10.06 3.89 -5.22
CA VAL A 26 8.62 3.98 -5.49
C VAL A 26 7.96 4.73 -4.34
N TYR A 27 7.44 5.92 -4.63
CA TYR A 27 6.77 6.76 -3.65
C TYR A 27 5.28 6.43 -3.61
N ILE A 28 4.76 6.22 -2.40
CA ILE A 28 3.36 5.86 -2.19
C ILE A 28 2.66 6.86 -1.28
N VAL A 29 1.36 7.03 -1.51
CA VAL A 29 0.48 7.78 -0.62
C VAL A 29 -0.69 6.91 -0.22
N LEU A 30 -1.11 7.02 1.04
CA LEU A 30 -2.32 6.37 1.52
C LEU A 30 -3.51 7.30 1.33
N SER A 31 -4.55 6.78 0.71
CA SER A 31 -5.85 7.44 0.69
C SER A 31 -6.83 6.65 1.54
N SER A 32 -7.55 7.35 2.41
CA SER A 32 -8.68 6.77 3.11
C SER A 32 -9.80 6.58 2.10
N LEU A 33 -10.11 5.32 1.78
CA LEU A 33 -11.40 5.00 1.20
C LEU A 33 -12.44 5.26 2.29
N ASN A 34 -13.30 6.26 2.11
CA ASN A 34 -14.52 6.40 2.91
C ASN A 34 -15.49 5.27 2.51
N ILE A 35 -15.12 4.01 2.70
CA ILE A 35 -16.06 2.89 2.63
C ILE A 35 -16.75 2.85 4.00
N GLN A 36 -17.66 3.79 4.23
CA GLN A 36 -18.73 3.61 5.22
C GLN A 36 -19.76 2.65 4.62
N VAL A 37 -19.42 1.36 4.52
CA VAL A 37 -20.38 0.32 4.11
C VAL A 37 -20.95 -0.41 5.35
N ALA A 38 -20.42 -0.16 6.55
CA ALA A 38 -21.02 -0.65 7.79
C ALA A 38 -22.06 0.31 8.40
N ASP A 39 -22.09 1.59 7.99
CA ASP A 39 -22.95 2.61 8.62
C ASP A 39 -24.42 2.56 8.16
N TYR A 40 -24.78 1.63 7.27
CA TYR A 40 -26.16 1.44 6.82
C TYR A 40 -26.99 0.45 7.65
N LEU A 41 -26.41 -0.20 8.68
CA LEU A 41 -27.13 -1.22 9.46
C LEU A 41 -27.43 -0.84 10.91
N ASP A 42 -26.84 0.22 11.48
CA ASP A 42 -27.18 0.62 12.86
C ASP A 42 -26.96 2.13 13.16
N PRO A 43 -28.02 2.94 13.23
CA PRO A 43 -27.91 4.37 13.55
C PRO A 43 -27.60 4.67 15.04
N GLU A 44 -27.59 3.68 15.95
CA GLU A 44 -27.38 3.92 17.39
C GLU A 44 -25.91 3.90 17.86
N LYS A 45 -24.96 3.44 17.04
CA LYS A 45 -23.52 3.41 17.41
C LYS A 45 -22.82 4.78 17.37
N ARG A 46 -23.56 5.88 17.50
CA ARG A 46 -23.05 7.27 17.41
C ARG A 46 -22.34 7.78 18.67
N ARG A 47 -22.11 6.96 19.70
CA ARG A 47 -21.51 7.44 20.97
C ARG A 47 -20.53 6.48 21.64
N THR A 48 -19.65 5.79 20.92
CA THR A 48 -18.37 5.26 21.48
C THR A 48 -17.48 4.69 20.37
N GLY A 49 -17.28 5.45 19.29
CA GLY A 49 -16.14 5.18 18.42
C GLY A 49 -14.90 5.75 19.07
N ASP A 50 -14.09 4.92 19.73
CA ASP A 50 -12.74 5.32 20.12
C ASP A 50 -12.01 5.79 18.84
N PRO A 51 -11.44 7.00 18.77
CA PRO A 51 -10.78 7.51 17.55
C PRO A 51 -9.54 6.69 17.14
N SER A 52 -9.18 5.66 17.92
CA SER A 52 -7.97 4.87 17.78
C SER A 52 -8.01 3.80 16.67
N GLU A 53 -9.19 3.45 16.12
CA GLU A 53 -9.34 2.24 15.31
C GLU A 53 -8.84 2.29 13.84
N ASN A 54 -8.33 3.41 13.32
CA ASN A 54 -7.87 3.45 11.91
C ASN A 54 -6.58 4.24 11.65
N ASN A 55 -5.71 4.37 12.65
CA ASN A 55 -4.34 4.86 12.44
C ASN A 55 -3.46 3.75 11.84
N CYS A 56 -3.80 3.31 10.62
CA CYS A 56 -2.85 2.59 9.77
C CYS A 56 -1.70 3.56 9.47
N ASP A 57 -0.60 3.33 10.17
CA ASP A 57 0.68 4.02 10.02
C ASP A 57 1.27 3.67 8.65
N ILE A 58 1.56 4.71 7.87
CA ILE A 58 2.12 4.57 6.52
C ILE A 58 3.44 3.79 6.54
N ASN A 59 4.23 3.90 7.62
CA ASN A 59 5.47 3.16 7.76
C ASN A 59 5.24 1.65 7.86
N THR A 60 4.14 1.22 8.48
CA THR A 60 3.76 -0.20 8.53
C THR A 60 3.47 -0.72 7.13
N VAL A 61 2.71 0.04 6.32
CA VAL A 61 2.41 -0.33 4.94
C VAL A 61 3.67 -0.37 4.09
N VAL A 62 4.52 0.66 4.19
CA VAL A 62 5.82 0.70 3.51
C VAL A 62 6.68 -0.52 3.86
N ASN A 63 6.75 -0.88 5.14
CA ASN A 63 7.51 -2.04 5.58
C ASN A 63 6.97 -3.35 5.00
N GLU A 64 5.66 -3.57 5.03
CA GLU A 64 5.03 -4.77 4.47
C GLU A 64 5.19 -4.85 2.94
N MET A 65 5.08 -3.71 2.24
CA MET A 65 5.33 -3.63 0.80
C MET A 65 6.80 -3.94 0.48
N ASN A 66 7.75 -3.43 1.28
CA ASN A 66 9.17 -3.74 1.12
C ASN A 66 9.47 -5.22 1.40
N GLN A 67 8.87 -5.82 2.44
CA GLN A 67 8.97 -7.27 2.68
C GLN A 67 8.38 -8.09 1.53
N SER A 68 7.37 -7.56 0.85
CA SER A 68 6.70 -8.17 -0.30
C SER A 68 7.32 -7.79 -1.66
N ALA A 69 8.37 -6.97 -1.68
CA ALA A 69 8.90 -6.36 -2.91
C ALA A 69 9.33 -7.40 -3.96
N TRP A 70 9.90 -8.52 -3.52
CA TRP A 70 10.26 -9.62 -4.42
C TRP A 70 9.04 -10.25 -5.11
N SER A 71 7.96 -10.48 -4.38
CA SER A 71 6.72 -11.01 -4.93
C SER A 71 6.10 -10.02 -5.92
N ILE A 72 6.06 -8.74 -5.57
CA ILE A 72 5.56 -7.66 -6.46
C ILE A 72 6.41 -7.61 -7.74
N ARG A 73 7.74 -7.66 -7.62
CA ARG A 73 8.67 -7.67 -8.75
C ARG A 73 8.40 -8.83 -9.70
N LYS A 74 8.15 -10.04 -9.17
CA LYS A 74 7.77 -11.19 -9.99
C LYS A 74 6.42 -10.99 -10.67
N SER A 75 5.43 -10.43 -9.96
CA SER A 75 4.12 -10.15 -10.54
C SER A 75 4.22 -9.18 -11.70
N ILE A 76 4.99 -8.09 -11.57
CA ILE A 76 5.22 -7.12 -12.66
C ILE A 76 5.82 -7.81 -13.89
N LEU A 77 6.76 -8.74 -13.71
CA LEU A 77 7.37 -9.49 -14.82
C LEU A 77 6.34 -10.23 -15.69
N CYS A 78 5.21 -10.64 -15.10
CA CYS A 78 4.14 -11.28 -15.85
C CYS A 78 3.29 -10.30 -16.67
N TYR A 79 3.35 -8.99 -16.39
CA TYR A 79 2.54 -7.95 -17.03
C TYR A 79 3.31 -7.10 -18.04
N VAL A 80 4.64 -7.07 -17.97
CA VAL A 80 5.47 -6.23 -18.85
C VAL A 80 6.60 -7.03 -19.47
N ASP A 81 6.83 -6.81 -20.77
CA ASP A 81 7.95 -7.41 -21.49
C ASP A 81 9.23 -6.57 -21.28
N LEU A 82 9.71 -6.54 -20.04
CA LEU A 82 10.96 -5.86 -19.67
C LEU A 82 12.11 -6.86 -19.59
N ARG A 83 13.26 -6.49 -20.17
CA ARG A 83 14.50 -7.30 -20.10
C ARG A 83 14.97 -7.55 -18.67
N PHE A 84 14.75 -6.60 -17.78
CA PHE A 84 14.97 -6.74 -16.35
C PHE A 84 14.05 -5.78 -15.60
N ILE A 85 13.70 -6.12 -14.38
CA ILE A 85 12.95 -5.24 -13.47
C ILE A 85 13.91 -4.77 -12.38
N PRO A 86 14.00 -3.46 -12.08
CA PRO A 86 14.81 -2.96 -10.98
C PRO A 86 14.42 -3.59 -9.64
N GLU A 87 15.31 -3.50 -8.66
CA GLU A 87 14.96 -3.66 -7.26
C GLU A 87 13.99 -2.53 -6.86
N LEU A 88 12.86 -2.90 -6.26
CA LEU A 88 11.83 -1.95 -5.84
C LEU A 88 12.03 -1.61 -4.37
N VAL A 89 12.11 -0.31 -4.06
CA VAL A 89 12.16 0.19 -2.68
C VAL A 89 11.01 1.16 -2.48
N PHE A 90 10.06 0.80 -1.64
CA PHE A 90 8.88 1.60 -1.34
C PHE A 90 9.20 2.62 -0.26
N GLN A 91 8.71 3.85 -0.46
CA GLN A 91 8.89 5.00 0.41
C GLN A 91 7.60 5.83 0.44
N ALA A 92 7.42 6.61 1.50
CA ALA A 92 6.28 7.51 1.67
C ALA A 92 6.74 8.96 1.72
#